data_AF-A0A377GL31-F1
#
_entry.id   AF-A0A377GL31-F1
#
_cell.length_a   1.000
_cell.length_b   1.000
_cell.length_c   1.000
_cell.angle_alpha   90.00
_cell.angle_beta   90.00
_cell.angle_gamma   90.00
#
_symmetry.space_group_name_H-M   'P 1'
#
loop_
_entity.id
_entity.type
_entity.pdbx_description
1 polymer ?
#
loop_
_entity_poly.entity_id
_entity_poly.type
_entity_poly.pdbx_seq_one_letter_code
_entity_poly.pdbx_strand_id
1 'polypeptide(L)'
;MPVSKECIILLQNLVDGYRYEGKEDKDYSFIYSLLKELSLIIVQHQKTHKDERIIGFLSTSALILEENLCFANVCRAFLISYQQKTHALDSMLDIKLNIQSELDASWGKKHVSEANQSPEPSPFFLELQGAIAKRAQRLAEKELFEKPNP
;
A
#
# COMPACT_ATOMS: atom_id res chain seq x y z
N MET A 1 -7.80 -12.69 0.16
CA MET A 1 -8.62 -11.72 0.91
C MET A 1 -9.61 -11.11 -0.07
N PRO A 2 -10.84 -10.78 0.35
CA PRO A 2 -11.77 -10.03 -0.50
C PRO A 2 -11.18 -8.66 -0.86
N VAL A 3 -11.78 -7.97 -1.82
CA VAL A 3 -11.32 -6.64 -2.23
C VAL A 3 -11.34 -5.68 -1.04
N SER A 4 -10.25 -4.94 -0.82
CA SER A 4 -10.17 -3.96 0.26
C SER A 4 -11.04 -2.74 -0.02
N LYS A 5 -11.48 -2.06 1.04
CA LYS A 5 -12.25 -0.82 0.89
C LYS A 5 -11.41 0.26 0.19
N GLU A 6 -10.13 0.27 0.48
CA GLU A 6 -9.13 1.15 -0.12
C GLU A 6 -9.05 0.93 -1.63
N CYS A 7 -8.99 -0.33 -2.10
CA CYS A 7 -8.99 -0.65 -3.53
C CYS A 7 -10.28 -0.17 -4.22
N ILE A 8 -11.44 -0.36 -3.58
CA ILE A 8 -12.75 0.08 -4.13
C ILE A 8 -12.79 1.61 -4.26
N ILE A 9 -12.39 2.34 -3.23
CA ILE A 9 -12.38 3.81 -3.25
C ILE A 9 -11.43 4.31 -4.35
N LEU A 10 -10.23 3.73 -4.44
CA LEU A 10 -9.27 4.12 -5.46
C LEU A 10 -9.77 3.79 -6.87
N LEU A 11 -10.48 2.67 -7.05
CA LEU A 11 -11.06 2.29 -8.34
C LEU A 11 -12.16 3.28 -8.75
N GLN A 12 -12.99 3.72 -7.81
CA GLN A 12 -13.98 4.77 -8.08
C GLN A 12 -13.30 6.09 -8.49
N ASN A 13 -12.25 6.50 -7.77
CA ASN A 13 -11.47 7.69 -8.11
C ASN A 13 -10.83 7.59 -9.50
N LEU A 14 -10.36 6.40 -9.90
CA LEU A 14 -9.82 6.16 -11.24
C LEU A 14 -10.91 6.35 -12.30
N VAL A 15 -12.09 5.76 -12.09
CA VAL A 15 -13.23 5.89 -13.03
C VAL A 15 -13.65 7.35 -13.17
N ASP A 16 -13.74 8.06 -12.05
CA ASP A 16 -14.12 9.47 -12.03
C ASP A 16 -13.04 10.36 -12.65
N GLY A 17 -11.76 10.14 -12.35
CA GLY A 17 -10.65 10.86 -12.99
C GLY A 17 -10.66 10.64 -14.50
N TYR A 18 -10.81 9.39 -14.94
CA TYR A 18 -10.85 9.06 -16.36
C TYR A 18 -12.04 9.68 -17.08
N ARG A 19 -13.20 9.81 -16.42
CA ARG A 19 -14.39 10.47 -16.99
C ARG A 19 -14.09 11.86 -17.53
N TYR A 20 -13.29 12.64 -16.79
CA TYR A 20 -13.01 14.03 -17.12
C TYR A 20 -11.78 14.17 -18.00
N GLU A 21 -10.68 13.49 -17.65
CA GLU A 21 -9.37 13.64 -18.29
C GLU A 21 -9.23 12.75 -19.54
N GLY A 22 -9.95 11.64 -19.61
CA GLY A 22 -9.81 10.64 -20.67
C GLY A 22 -10.42 11.04 -22.01
N LYS A 23 -11.12 12.18 -22.13
CA LYS A 23 -11.86 12.53 -23.35
C LYS A 23 -10.98 12.69 -24.60
N GLU A 24 -9.68 12.92 -24.40
CA GLU A 24 -8.69 13.07 -25.46
C GLU A 24 -8.09 11.72 -25.89
N ASP A 25 -8.30 10.65 -25.13
CA ASP A 25 -7.87 9.32 -25.51
C ASP A 25 -8.68 8.79 -26.70
N LYS A 26 -7.98 8.12 -27.61
CA LYS A 26 -8.52 7.55 -28.84
C LYS A 26 -9.68 6.60 -28.59
N ASP A 27 -9.57 5.77 -27.55
CA ASP A 27 -10.56 4.75 -27.21
C ASP A 27 -11.44 5.12 -26.00
N TYR A 28 -11.53 6.42 -25.67
CA TYR A 28 -12.21 6.94 -24.48
C TYR A 28 -13.56 6.28 -24.20
N SER A 29 -14.47 6.29 -25.18
CA SER A 29 -15.84 5.80 -24.99
C SER A 29 -15.86 4.31 -24.62
N PHE A 30 -14.94 3.53 -25.19
CA PHE A 30 -14.85 2.10 -24.94
C PHE A 30 -14.22 1.83 -23.57
N ILE A 31 -13.06 2.45 -23.31
CA ILE A 31 -12.33 2.31 -22.04
C ILE A 31 -13.20 2.77 -20.87
N TYR A 32 -13.85 3.93 -20.98
CA TYR A 32 -14.67 4.47 -19.91
C TYR A 32 -15.88 3.58 -19.60
N SER A 33 -16.52 3.02 -20.64
CA SER A 33 -17.64 2.10 -20.46
C SER A 33 -17.21 0.82 -19.74
N LEU A 34 -16.08 0.23 -20.17
CA LEU A 34 -15.50 -0.96 -19.53
C LEU A 34 -15.08 -0.70 -18.08
N LEU A 35 -14.49 0.47 -17.79
CA LEU A 35 -14.10 0.85 -16.44
C LEU A 35 -15.31 0.97 -15.49
N LYS A 36 -16.43 1.51 -15.98
CA LYS A 36 -17.68 1.56 -15.21
C LYS A 36 -18.23 0.17 -14.94
N GLU A 37 -18.24 -0.70 -15.95
CA GLU A 37 -18.71 -2.07 -15.81
C GLU A 37 -17.83 -2.87 -14.84
N LEU A 38 -16.52 -2.75 -14.98
CA LEU A 38 -15.54 -3.34 -14.06
C LEU A 38 -15.78 -2.90 -12.61
N SER A 39 -15.95 -1.59 -12.39
CA SER A 39 -16.24 -1.03 -11.06
C SER A 39 -17.53 -1.61 -10.48
N LEU A 40 -18.59 -1.70 -11.27
CA LEU A 40 -19.86 -2.29 -10.85
C LEU A 40 -19.70 -3.76 -10.47
N ILE A 41 -19.03 -4.56 -11.31
CA ILE A 41 -18.79 -5.99 -11.07
C ILE A 41 -18.00 -6.18 -9.77
N ILE A 42 -16.94 -5.41 -9.57
CA ILE A 42 -16.09 -5.51 -8.38
C ILE A 42 -16.88 -5.17 -7.11
N VAL A 43 -17.73 -4.14 -7.14
CA VAL A 43 -18.58 -3.77 -6.00
C VAL A 43 -19.60 -4.87 -5.69
N GLN A 44 -20.27 -5.42 -6.71
CA GLN A 44 -21.27 -6.48 -6.54
C GLN A 44 -20.64 -7.79 -6.05
N HIS A 45 -19.43 -8.08 -6.50
CA HIS A 45 -18.74 -9.36 -6.29
C HIS A 45 -17.45 -9.21 -5.45
N GLN A 46 -17.41 -8.25 -4.52
CA GLN A 46 -16.24 -7.95 -3.69
C GLN A 46 -15.65 -9.15 -2.93
N LYS A 47 -16.49 -10.16 -2.62
CA LYS A 47 -16.06 -11.38 -1.92
C LYS A 47 -15.33 -12.39 -2.80
N THR A 48 -15.49 -12.31 -4.12
CA THR A 48 -14.91 -13.26 -5.09
C THR A 48 -13.72 -12.69 -5.84
N HIS A 49 -13.49 -11.38 -5.74
CA HIS A 49 -12.32 -10.70 -6.29
C HIS A 49 -11.26 -10.45 -5.21
N LYS A 50 -10.04 -10.16 -5.67
CA LYS A 50 -8.90 -9.78 -4.83
C LYS A 50 -8.22 -8.56 -5.42
N ASP A 51 -7.62 -7.74 -4.58
CA ASP A 51 -6.93 -6.51 -4.98
C ASP A 51 -5.84 -6.78 -6.03
N GLU A 52 -5.06 -7.85 -5.87
CA GLU A 52 -3.95 -8.17 -6.76
C GLU A 52 -4.42 -8.46 -8.20
N ARG A 53 -5.64 -8.98 -8.36
CA ARG A 53 -6.22 -9.24 -9.66
C ARG A 53 -6.66 -7.96 -10.36
N ILE A 54 -7.21 -7.01 -9.60
CA ILE A 54 -7.61 -5.69 -10.11
C ILE A 54 -6.38 -4.91 -10.52
N ILE A 55 -5.37 -4.89 -9.63
CA ILE A 55 -4.05 -4.30 -9.86
C ILE A 55 -3.42 -4.89 -11.12
N GLY A 56 -3.29 -6.21 -11.19
CA GLY A 56 -2.70 -6.88 -12.35
C GLY A 56 -3.43 -6.55 -13.65
N PHE A 57 -4.77 -6.55 -13.64
CA PHE A 57 -5.57 -6.19 -14.81
C PHE A 57 -5.32 -4.74 -15.26
N LEU A 58 -5.34 -3.77 -14.34
CA LEU A 58 -5.11 -2.36 -14.66
C LEU A 58 -3.67 -2.11 -15.12
N SER A 59 -2.68 -2.74 -14.48
CA SER A 59 -1.27 -2.64 -14.90
C SER A 59 -1.04 -3.19 -16.30
N THR A 60 -1.57 -4.38 -16.60
CA THR A 60 -1.44 -4.97 -17.95
C THR A 60 -2.21 -4.14 -18.99
N SER A 61 -3.41 -3.66 -18.66
CA SER A 61 -4.20 -2.84 -19.58
C SER A 61 -3.50 -1.52 -19.90
N ALA A 62 -2.91 -0.85 -18.90
CA ALA A 62 -2.15 0.38 -19.10
C ALA A 62 -0.91 0.18 -19.98
N LEU A 63 -0.29 -1.00 -19.93
CA LEU A 63 0.84 -1.36 -20.80
C LEU A 63 0.38 -1.61 -22.24
N ILE A 64 -0.72 -2.34 -22.43
CA ILE A 64 -1.23 -2.68 -23.77
C ILE A 64 -1.83 -1.44 -24.48
N LEU A 65 -2.49 -0.56 -23.71
CA LEU A 65 -3.16 0.63 -24.22
C LEU A 65 -2.31 1.89 -24.02
N GLU A 66 -0.99 1.80 -24.16
CA GLU A 66 -0.07 2.92 -23.91
C GLU A 66 -0.32 4.16 -24.80
N GLU A 67 -0.97 3.97 -25.96
CA GLU A 67 -1.43 5.06 -26.84
C GLU A 67 -2.48 5.97 -26.16
N ASN A 68 -3.21 5.43 -25.18
CA ASN A 68 -4.21 6.14 -24.40
C ASN A 68 -3.55 6.71 -23.14
N LEU A 69 -2.85 7.85 -23.31
CA LEU A 69 -2.01 8.45 -22.29
C LEU A 69 -2.76 8.78 -21.01
N CYS A 70 -3.99 9.29 -21.11
CA CYS A 70 -4.79 9.62 -19.92
C CYS A 70 -5.15 8.35 -19.16
N PHE A 71 -5.57 7.29 -19.85
CA PHE A 71 -5.85 5.99 -19.25
C PHE A 71 -4.64 5.42 -18.51
N ALA A 72 -3.47 5.42 -19.16
CA ALA A 72 -2.23 4.95 -18.55
C ALA A 72 -1.86 5.78 -17.30
N ASN A 73 -2.06 7.09 -17.35
CA ASN A 73 -1.78 7.99 -16.22
C ASN A 73 -2.71 7.76 -15.03
N VAL A 74 -4.02 7.61 -15.24
CA VAL A 74 -4.95 7.34 -14.15
C VAL A 74 -4.73 5.94 -13.55
N CYS A 75 -4.36 4.95 -14.36
CA CYS A 75 -3.96 3.63 -13.86
C CYS A 75 -2.69 3.72 -13.02
N ARG A 76 -1.69 4.48 -13.45
CA ARG A 76 -0.46 4.71 -12.68
C ARG A 76 -0.76 5.42 -11.36
N ALA A 77 -1.61 6.45 -11.37
CA ALA A 77 -2.02 7.17 -10.18
C ALA A 77 -2.75 6.26 -9.17
N PHE A 78 -3.62 5.37 -9.67
CA PHE A 78 -4.26 4.33 -8.84
C PHE A 78 -3.23 3.42 -8.17
N LEU A 79 -2.25 2.90 -8.93
CA LEU A 79 -1.23 1.98 -8.40
C LEU A 79 -0.37 2.64 -7.32
N ILE A 80 0.10 3.86 -7.58
CA ILE A 80 0.88 4.64 -6.61
C ILE A 80 0.07 4.89 -5.34
N SER A 81 -1.20 5.30 -5.49
CA SER A 81 -2.08 5.58 -4.35
C SER A 81 -2.40 4.32 -3.54
N TYR A 82 -2.58 3.19 -4.22
CA TYR A 82 -2.81 1.90 -3.57
C TYR A 82 -1.58 1.48 -2.78
N GLN A 83 -0.40 1.58 -3.39
CA GLN A 83 0.87 1.26 -2.73
C GLN A 83 1.10 2.16 -1.51
N GLN A 84 0.90 3.48 -1.63
CA GLN A 84 1.03 4.41 -0.50
C GLN A 84 0.08 4.09 0.67
N LYS A 85 -1.12 3.58 0.39
CA LYS A 85 -2.13 3.26 1.41
C LYS A 85 -1.93 1.87 2.04
N THR A 86 -1.41 0.92 1.29
CA THR A 86 -1.36 -0.50 1.72
C THR A 86 0.05 -0.98 2.06
N HIS A 87 1.09 -0.36 1.50
CA HIS A 87 2.49 -0.69 1.76
C HIS A 87 3.12 0.33 2.71
N ALA A 88 2.58 0.42 3.93
CA ALA A 88 3.28 1.07 5.04
C ALA A 88 4.69 0.49 5.25
N LEU A 89 4.91 -0.78 4.86
CA LEU A 89 6.21 -1.45 4.94
C LEU A 89 7.22 -1.00 3.87
N ASP A 90 6.80 -0.47 2.72
CA ASP A 90 7.76 0.04 1.71
C ASP A 90 8.42 1.35 2.19
N SER A 91 7.78 2.08 3.12
CA SER A 91 8.41 3.16 3.89
C SER A 91 9.51 2.65 4.83
N MET A 92 9.62 1.34 5.10
CA MET A 92 10.77 0.81 5.81
C MET A 92 12.01 0.80 4.93
N LEU A 93 11.90 0.89 3.60
CA LEU A 93 13.05 0.70 2.72
C LEU A 93 13.48 2.03 2.09
N ASP A 94 14.77 2.32 2.09
CA ASP A 94 15.34 3.41 1.30
C ASP A 94 15.39 3.03 -0.19
N ILE A 95 15.79 3.97 -1.04
CA ILE A 95 15.93 3.77 -2.50
C ILE A 95 16.92 2.63 -2.84
N LYS A 96 17.75 2.21 -1.87
CA LYS A 96 18.72 1.12 -1.97
C LYS A 96 18.24 -0.16 -1.28
N LEU A 97 16.97 -0.24 -0.88
CA LEU A 97 16.36 -1.36 -0.15
C LEU A 97 16.95 -1.61 1.24
N ASN A 98 17.57 -0.61 1.88
CA ASN A 98 17.98 -0.71 3.28
C ASN A 98 16.84 -0.32 4.20
N ILE A 99 16.76 -0.98 5.36
CA ILE A 99 15.78 -0.61 6.39
C ILE A 99 16.11 0.80 6.92
N GLN A 100 15.24 1.78 6.66
CA GLN A 100 15.29 3.13 7.20
C GLN A 100 15.21 3.04 8.73
N SER A 101 16.31 3.40 9.40
CA SER A 101 16.43 3.37 10.87
C SER A 101 15.59 4.44 11.56
N GLU A 102 15.15 5.45 10.82
CA GLU A 102 14.26 6.51 11.31
C GLU A 102 12.82 6.05 11.06
N LEU A 103 12.23 5.37 12.06
CA LEU A 103 10.78 5.26 12.14
C LEU A 103 10.22 6.69 12.20
N ASP A 104 9.83 7.22 11.05
CA ASP A 104 9.21 8.51 10.91
C ASP A 104 8.00 8.67 11.88
N ALA A 105 7.73 9.89 12.36
CA ALA A 105 6.66 10.11 13.34
C ALA A 105 5.25 9.76 12.79
N SER A 106 5.16 9.50 11.48
CA SER A 106 3.99 9.02 10.76
C SER A 106 3.60 7.58 11.11
N TRP A 107 4.53 6.74 11.57
CA TRP A 107 4.26 5.35 12.00
C TRP A 107 3.32 5.26 13.21
N GLY A 108 3.30 6.31 14.04
CA GLY A 108 2.46 6.41 15.24
C GLY A 108 1.15 7.17 15.04
N LYS A 109 0.85 7.68 13.83
CA LYS A 109 -0.46 8.27 13.56
C LYS A 109 -1.50 7.16 13.46
N LYS A 110 -1.98 6.76 14.64
CA LYS A 110 -3.25 6.06 14.82
C LYS A 110 -4.24 6.66 13.83
N HIS A 111 -4.82 5.81 13.00
CA HIS A 111 -6.10 6.10 12.39
C HIS A 111 -6.97 6.78 13.45
N VAL A 112 -7.42 8.00 13.17
CA VAL A 112 -8.44 8.67 13.99
C VAL A 112 -9.72 7.89 13.73
N SER A 113 -9.88 6.82 14.47
CA SER A 113 -11.05 5.95 14.46
C SER A 113 -11.25 5.52 15.91
N GLU A 114 -12.07 6.33 16.58
CA GLU A 114 -12.86 6.05 17.76
C GLU A 114 -12.14 5.50 19.00
N ALA A 115 -12.25 6.29 20.07
CA ALA A 115 -11.82 5.93 21.41
C ALA A 115 -12.51 4.63 21.87
N ASN A 116 -11.83 3.50 21.74
CA ASN A 116 -12.18 2.27 22.44
C ASN A 116 -10.91 1.49 22.76
N GLN A 117 -10.59 1.47 24.05
CA GLN A 117 -9.79 0.49 24.80
C GLN A 117 -8.40 0.16 24.23
N SER A 118 -7.36 0.54 24.96
CA SER A 118 -5.99 0.06 24.74
C SER A 118 -5.99 -1.48 24.70
N PRO A 119 -5.77 -2.13 23.55
CA PRO A 119 -5.66 -3.58 23.51
C PRO A 119 -4.39 -3.97 24.26
N GLU A 120 -4.49 -4.94 25.15
CA GLU A 120 -3.31 -5.55 25.76
C GLU A 120 -2.35 -6.03 24.66
N PRO A 121 -1.04 -5.84 24.83
CA PRO A 121 -0.06 -6.25 23.83
C PRO A 121 -0.18 -7.77 23.59
N SER A 122 -0.22 -8.17 22.31
CA SER A 122 -0.32 -9.58 21.96
C SER A 122 0.84 -10.39 22.58
N PRO A 123 0.63 -11.68 22.91
CA PRO A 123 1.69 -12.53 23.46
C PRO A 123 2.95 -12.57 22.58
N PHE A 124 2.76 -12.56 21.24
CA PHE A 124 3.85 -12.46 20.28
C PHE A 124 4.64 -11.16 20.41
N PHE A 125 3.97 -10.03 20.64
CA PHE A 125 4.61 -8.73 20.79
C PHE A 125 5.45 -8.65 22.07
N LEU A 126 4.97 -9.26 23.17
CA LEU A 126 5.73 -9.38 24.41
C LEU A 126 6.99 -10.24 24.25
N GLU A 127 6.88 -11.36 23.53
CA GLU A 127 8.02 -12.22 23.22
C GLU A 127 9.04 -11.50 22.34
N LEU A 128 8.57 -10.77 21.33
CA LEU A 128 9.42 -9.98 20.43
C LEU A 128 10.17 -8.87 21.20
N GLN A 129 9.48 -8.13 22.07
CA GLN A 129 10.12 -7.14 22.95
C GLN A 129 11.20 -7.78 23.83
N GLY A 130 10.92 -8.94 24.42
CA GLY A 130 11.90 -9.67 25.21
C GLY A 130 13.12 -10.12 24.41
N ALA A 131 12.92 -10.60 23.18
CA ALA A 131 13.99 -11.02 22.28
C ALA A 131 14.87 -9.84 21.84
N ILE A 132 14.26 -8.69 21.54
CA ILE A 132 14.96 -7.45 21.19
C ILE A 132 15.80 -6.95 22.37
N ALA A 133 15.23 -6.90 23.58
CA ALA A 133 15.94 -6.49 24.78
C ALA A 133 17.17 -7.39 25.07
N LYS A 134 17.01 -8.71 24.97
CA LYS A 134 18.12 -9.68 25.12
C LYS A 134 19.20 -9.52 24.06
N ARG A 135 18.85 -9.11 22.84
CA ARG A 135 19.82 -8.85 21.77
C ARG A 135 20.59 -7.56 22.04
N ALA A 136 19.91 -6.49 22.43
CA ALA A 136 20.53 -5.21 22.79
C ALA A 136 21.52 -5.37 23.95
N GLN A 137 21.14 -6.16 24.97
CA GLN A 137 22.02 -6.46 26.11
C GLN A 137 23.31 -7.19 25.68
N ARG A 138 23.21 -8.21 24.82
CA ARG A 138 24.39 -8.94 24.30
C ARG A 138 25.32 -8.06 23.46
N LEU A 139 24.78 -7.06 22.77
CA LEU A 139 25.57 -6.10 22.00
C LEU A 139 26.31 -5.13 22.94
N ALA A 140 25.62 -4.59 23.94
CA ALA A 140 26.24 -3.70 24.94
C ALA A 140 27.32 -4.42 25.77
N GLU A 141 27.11 -5.70 26.11
CA GLU A 141 28.11 -6.52 26.81
C GLU A 141 29.34 -6.80 25.92
N LYS A 142 29.16 -7.02 24.62
CA LYS A 142 30.30 -7.20 23.69
C LYS A 142 31.14 -5.92 23.54
N GLU A 143 30.50 -4.75 23.49
CA GLU A 143 31.20 -3.45 23.38
C GLU A 143 32.00 -3.09 24.66
N LEU A 144 31.61 -3.63 25.82
CA LEU A 144 32.35 -3.45 27.08
C LEU A 144 33.64 -4.28 27.17
N PHE A 145 33.71 -5.43 26.48
CA PHE A 145 34.90 -6.29 26.44
C PHE A 145 35.97 -5.85 25.43
N GLU A 146 35.67 -4.91 24.53
CA GLU A 146 36.60 -4.42 23.50
C GLU A 146 37.33 -3.12 23.87
N LYS A 147 37.12 -2.54 25.06
CA LYS A 147 37.95 -1.41 25.52
C LYS A 147 39.31 -1.95 26.01
N PRO A 148 40.44 -1.58 25.37
CA PRO A 148 41.75 -1.92 25.89
C PRO A 148 42.02 -1.10 27.16
N ASN A 149 42.56 -1.76 28.19
CA ASN A 149 43.16 -1.09 29.34
C ASN A 149 44.20 -0.05 28.86
N PRO A 150 44.26 1.13 29.51
CA PRO A 150 45.26 2.15 29.19
C PRO A 150 46.69 1.67 29.43
#